data_AF-A0A327QPC6-F1
#
_entry.id   AF-A0A327QPC6-F1
#
_cell.length_a   1.000
_cell.length_b   1.000
_cell.length_c   1.000
_cell.angle_alpha   90.00
_cell.angle_beta   90.00
_cell.angle_gamma   90.00
#
_symmetry.space_group_name_H-M   'P 1'
#
loop_
_entity.id
_entity.type
_entity.pdbx_description
1 polymer ?
#
loop_
_entity_poly.entity_id
_entity_poly.type
_entity_poly.pdbx_seq_one_letter_code
_entity_poly.pdbx_strand_id
1 'polypeptide(L)'
;MNKTEFYKIYLPALRKALEEDHINLGFCVRSPEYFIVENVLPGIVRLIDTEWSDDAFIIEVDEYFDAVSHYAEDYKGIPIYMAKENIIRQMQQIAVDLKIAWQ
;
A
#
# COMPACT_ATOMS: atom_id res chain seq x y z
N MET A 1 -17.98 -4.12 -0.56
CA MET A 1 -16.91 -4.46 -1.52
C MET A 1 -16.22 -5.70 -0.97
N ASN A 2 -16.04 -6.74 -1.78
CA ASN A 2 -15.34 -7.94 -1.35
C ASN A 2 -13.81 -7.80 -1.51
N LYS A 3 -13.05 -8.77 -0.99
CA LYS A 3 -11.58 -8.80 -1.05
C LYS A 3 -11.03 -8.59 -2.48
N THR A 4 -11.59 -9.27 -3.47
CA THR A 4 -11.14 -9.14 -4.87
C THR A 4 -11.42 -7.75 -5.43
N GLU A 5 -12.59 -7.17 -5.16
CA GLU A 5 -12.92 -5.81 -5.59
C GLU A 5 -12.00 -4.78 -4.94
N PHE A 6 -11.70 -4.95 -3.65
CA PHE A 6 -10.77 -4.09 -2.91
C PHE A 6 -9.38 -4.11 -3.56
N TYR A 7 -8.77 -5.28 -3.73
CA TYR A 7 -7.41 -5.36 -4.29
C TYR A 7 -7.33 -4.96 -5.76
N LYS A 8 -8.42 -5.02 -6.53
CA LYS A 8 -8.48 -4.45 -7.88
C LYS A 8 -8.32 -2.93 -7.90
N ILE A 9 -8.69 -2.25 -6.82
CA ILE A 9 -8.55 -0.79 -6.66
C ILE A 9 -7.25 -0.46 -5.94
N TYR A 10 -6.96 -1.19 -4.86
CA TYR A 10 -5.85 -0.90 -3.97
C TYR A 10 -4.49 -1.23 -4.59
N LEU A 11 -4.31 -2.36 -5.28
CA LEU A 11 -3.00 -2.73 -5.84
C LEU A 11 -2.47 -1.73 -6.88
N PRO A 12 -3.28 -1.23 -7.85
CA PRO A 12 -2.82 -0.18 -8.76
C PRO A 12 -2.46 1.13 -8.05
N ALA A 13 -3.20 1.50 -7.00
CA ALA A 13 -2.94 2.70 -6.23
C ALA A 13 -1.63 2.58 -5.41
N LEU A 14 -1.44 1.44 -4.74
CA LEU A 14 -0.21 1.12 -4.02
C LEU A 14 1.00 1.08 -4.95
N ARG A 15 0.87 0.55 -6.17
CA ARG A 15 1.96 0.61 -7.14
C ARG A 15 2.40 2.04 -7.43
N LYS A 16 1.45 2.94 -7.73
CA LYS A 16 1.77 4.35 -7.98
C LYS A 16 2.42 5.01 -6.77
N ALA A 17 1.93 4.70 -5.57
CA ALA A 17 2.52 5.18 -4.34
C ALA A 17 3.98 4.72 -4.18
N LEU A 18 4.29 3.47 -4.50
CA LEU A 18 5.66 2.94 -4.50
C LEU A 18 6.52 3.52 -5.64
N GLU A 19 5.96 3.89 -6.77
CA GLU A 19 6.71 4.59 -7.84
C GLU A 19 7.08 6.02 -7.41
N GLU A 20 6.21 6.68 -6.64
CA GLU A 20 6.38 8.06 -6.15
C GLU A 20 6.95 8.17 -4.73
N ASP A 21 7.29 7.06 -4.07
CA ASP A 21 7.69 7.05 -2.64
C ASP A 21 8.95 7.86 -2.31
N HIS A 22 9.79 8.11 -3.31
CA HIS A 22 10.95 8.98 -3.23
C HIS A 22 10.59 10.49 -3.20
N ILE A 23 9.35 10.86 -3.50
CA ILE A 23 8.84 12.24 -3.47
C ILE A 23 8.28 12.52 -2.08
N ASN A 24 9.13 13.08 -1.22
CA ASN A 24 8.75 13.46 0.14
C ASN A 24 8.51 14.98 0.24
N LEU A 25 7.28 15.38 0.54
CA LEU A 25 6.82 16.77 0.62
C LEU A 25 6.92 17.34 2.05
N GLY A 26 8.03 17.05 2.73
CA GLY A 26 8.27 17.50 4.10
C GLY A 26 7.56 16.62 5.14
N PHE A 27 7.98 15.36 5.22
CA PHE A 27 7.37 14.30 6.03
C PHE A 27 5.99 13.87 5.55
N CYS A 28 5.74 14.03 4.25
CA CYS A 28 4.50 13.62 3.61
C CYS A 28 4.83 12.92 2.29
N VAL A 29 4.67 11.60 2.29
CA VAL A 29 4.73 10.77 1.09
C VAL A 29 3.30 10.39 0.73
N ARG A 30 3.00 10.31 -0.56
CA ARG A 30 1.67 9.91 -1.03
C ARG A 30 1.47 8.42 -0.81
N SER A 31 0.63 8.07 0.16
CA SER A 31 0.18 6.71 0.41
C SER A 31 -0.79 6.23 -0.69
N PRO A 32 -1.17 4.94 -0.72
CA PRO A 32 -2.07 4.40 -1.73
C PRO A 32 -3.38 5.18 -1.86
N GLU A 33 -3.95 5.65 -0.76
CA GLU A 33 -5.22 6.40 -0.70
C GLU A 33 -5.21 7.64 -1.61
N TYR A 34 -4.06 8.30 -1.76
CA TYR A 34 -3.90 9.48 -2.60
C TYR A 34 -4.17 9.19 -4.09
N PHE A 35 -3.94 7.95 -4.53
CA PHE A 35 -4.08 7.55 -5.93
C PHE A 35 -5.43 6.87 -6.23
N ILE A 36 -6.32 6.78 -5.24
CA ILE A 36 -7.65 6.21 -5.39
C ILE A 36 -8.64 7.30 -5.79
N VAL A 37 -9.54 6.97 -6.72
CA VAL A 37 -10.56 7.92 -7.19
C VAL A 37 -11.49 8.33 -6.04
N GLU A 38 -11.75 9.63 -5.93
CA GLU A 38 -12.43 10.27 -4.79
C GLU A 38 -13.80 9.65 -4.46
N ASN A 39 -14.57 9.22 -5.47
CA ASN A 39 -15.89 8.61 -5.24
C ASN A 39 -15.82 7.19 -4.66
N VAL A 40 -14.67 6.53 -4.73
CA VAL A 40 -14.44 5.16 -4.22
C VAL A 40 -13.69 5.19 -2.88
N LEU A 41 -12.84 6.21 -2.68
CA LEU A 41 -11.96 6.35 -1.52
C LEU A 41 -12.67 6.19 -0.15
N PRO A 42 -13.84 6.81 0.13
CA PRO A 42 -14.52 6.63 1.42
C PRO A 42 -14.88 5.16 1.72
N GLY A 43 -15.15 4.38 0.68
CA GLY A 43 -15.43 2.95 0.81
C GLY A 43 -14.18 2.13 1.12
N ILE A 44 -13.04 2.50 0.55
CA ILE A 44 -11.73 1.87 0.80
C ILE A 44 -11.28 2.18 2.23
N VAL A 45 -11.25 3.46 2.62
CA VAL A 45 -10.82 3.89 3.95
C VAL A 45 -11.66 3.21 5.04
N ARG A 46 -12.99 3.22 4.89
CA ARG A 46 -13.86 2.53 5.85
C ARG A 46 -13.50 1.05 5.97
N LEU A 47 -13.23 0.36 4.86
CA LEU A 47 -12.87 -1.06 4.91
C LEU A 47 -11.54 -1.28 5.62
N ILE A 48 -10.53 -0.47 5.32
CA ILE A 48 -9.23 -0.49 6.01
C ILE A 48 -9.44 -0.34 7.51
N ASP A 49 -10.15 0.71 7.93
CA ASP A 49 -10.34 1.03 9.34
C ASP A 49 -11.19 0.02 10.12
N THR A 50 -12.10 -0.70 9.46
CA THR A 50 -13.07 -1.58 10.18
C THR A 50 -12.86 -3.07 9.95
N GLU A 51 -12.67 -3.50 8.70
CA GLU A 51 -12.63 -4.92 8.33
C GLU A 51 -11.19 -5.43 8.15
N TRP A 52 -10.25 -4.54 7.85
CA TRP A 52 -8.88 -4.86 7.48
C TRP A 52 -7.84 -4.24 8.43
N SER A 53 -8.28 -3.73 9.58
CA SER A 53 -7.40 -3.07 10.56
C SER A 53 -6.30 -3.99 11.09
N ASP A 54 -6.56 -5.30 11.08
CA ASP A 54 -5.64 -6.34 11.53
C ASP A 54 -5.01 -7.12 10.36
N ASP A 55 -5.24 -6.70 9.11
CA ASP A 55 -4.62 -7.34 7.94
C ASP A 55 -3.13 -7.00 7.89
N ALA A 56 -2.30 -8.04 7.99
CA ALA A 56 -0.85 -7.89 8.11
C ALA A 56 -0.22 -7.16 6.91
N PHE A 57 -0.77 -7.33 5.70
CA PHE A 57 -0.24 -6.68 4.51
C PHE A 57 -0.60 -5.19 4.50
N ILE A 58 -1.82 -4.84 4.91
CA ILE A 58 -2.23 -3.43 5.03
C ILE A 58 -1.39 -2.71 6.09
N ILE A 59 -1.20 -3.32 7.26
CA ILE A 59 -0.34 -2.79 8.32
C ILE A 59 1.10 -2.57 7.83
N GLU A 60 1.67 -3.55 7.11
CA GLU A 60 3.03 -3.43 6.58
C GLU A 60 3.16 -2.28 5.58
N VAL A 61 2.14 -2.05 4.75
CA VAL A 61 2.09 -0.90 3.83
C VAL A 61 2.05 0.42 4.60
N ASP A 62 1.21 0.54 5.62
CA ASP A 62 1.09 1.76 6.43
C ASP A 62 2.40 2.08 7.16
N GLU A 63 3.00 1.08 7.80
CA GLU A 63 4.29 1.21 8.48
C GLU A 63 5.43 1.58 7.53
N TYR A 64 5.41 1.02 6.31
CA TYR A 64 6.39 1.36 5.28
C TYR A 64 6.28 2.84 4.89
N PHE A 65 5.09 3.34 4.57
CA PHE A 65 4.91 4.74 4.17
C PHE A 65 5.19 5.71 5.33
N ASP A 66 4.87 5.33 6.57
CA ASP A 66 5.27 6.10 7.75
C ASP A 66 6.80 6.21 7.86
N ALA A 67 7.53 5.10 7.74
CA ALA A 67 8.98 5.09 7.80
C ALA A 67 9.62 5.91 6.66
N VAL A 68 9.13 5.76 5.42
CA VAL A 68 9.63 6.54 4.26
C VAL A 68 9.36 8.03 4.44
N SER A 69 8.20 8.40 5.00
CA SER A 69 7.89 9.80 5.30
C SER A 69 8.90 10.42 6.27
N HIS A 70 9.47 9.63 7.18
CA HIS A 70 10.49 10.05 8.14
C HIS A 70 11.93 9.90 7.66
N TYR A 71 12.15 9.62 6.37
CA TYR A 71 13.49 9.36 5.80
C TYR A 71 14.24 8.23 6.50
N ALA A 72 13.53 7.25 7.04
CA ALA A 72 14.14 6.10 7.69
C ALA A 72 15.03 5.32 6.70
N GLU A 73 16.15 4.79 7.18
CA GLU A 73 17.01 3.90 6.38
C GLU A 73 16.53 2.43 6.47
N ASP A 74 15.90 2.08 7.59
CA ASP A 74 15.29 0.78 7.87
C ASP A 74 14.01 0.93 8.70
N TYR A 75 13.15 -0.08 8.64
CA TYR A 75 12.02 -0.26 9.56
C TYR A 75 12.06 -1.68 10.11
N LYS A 76 11.94 -1.83 11.44
CA LYS A 76 12.05 -3.13 12.12
C LYS A 76 13.37 -3.89 11.80
N GLY A 77 14.45 -3.17 11.52
CA GLY A 77 15.75 -3.76 11.16
C GLY A 77 15.84 -4.27 9.71
N ILE A 78 14.85 -3.97 8.87
CA ILE A 78 14.83 -4.30 7.44
C ILE A 78 15.10 -3.02 6.65
N PRO A 79 16.14 -2.96 5.80
CA PRO A 79 16.38 -1.81 4.95
C PRO A 79 15.16 -1.45 4.09
N ILE A 80 14.85 -0.16 3.97
CA ILE A 80 13.64 0.32 3.26
C ILE A 80 13.55 -0.20 1.82
N TYR A 81 14.67 -0.36 1.11
CA TYR A 81 14.64 -0.92 -0.24
C TYR A 81 14.18 -2.40 -0.25
N MET A 82 14.56 -3.19 0.76
CA MET A 82 14.11 -4.59 0.91
C MET A 82 12.65 -4.66 1.31
N ALA A 83 12.20 -3.73 2.17
CA ALA A 83 10.79 -3.56 2.52
C ALA A 83 9.92 -3.40 1.27
N LYS A 84 10.32 -2.46 0.41
CA LYS A 84 9.65 -2.17 -0.86
C LYS A 84 9.58 -3.41 -1.76
N GLU A 85 10.70 -4.14 -1.89
CA GLU A 85 10.74 -5.39 -2.66
C GLU A 85 9.79 -6.46 -2.10
N ASN A 86 9.69 -6.58 -0.77
CA ASN A 86 8.78 -7.51 -0.12
C ASN A 86 7.31 -7.15 -0.36
N ILE A 87 6.95 -5.87 -0.23
CA ILE A 87 5.61 -5.38 -0.55
C ILE A 87 5.26 -5.70 -2.01
N ILE A 88 6.17 -5.45 -2.95
CA ILE A 88 5.95 -5.76 -4.38
C ILE A 88 5.71 -7.26 -4.59
N ARG A 89 6.46 -8.15 -3.93
CA ARG A 89 6.25 -9.60 -4.01
C ARG A 89 4.90 -10.02 -3.46
N GLN A 90 4.48 -9.45 -2.34
CA GLN A 90 3.16 -9.72 -1.75
C GLN A 90 2.03 -9.24 -2.66
N MET A 91 2.17 -8.05 -3.26
CA MET A 91 1.21 -7.55 -4.25
C MET A 91 1.07 -8.53 -5.43
N GLN A 92 2.19 -9.07 -5.94
CA GLN A 92 2.18 -10.09 -7.01
C GLN A 92 1.45 -11.36 -6.55
N GLN A 93 1.72 -11.84 -5.34
CA GLN A 93 1.07 -13.04 -4.81
C GLN A 93 -0.45 -12.84 -4.64
N ILE A 94 -0.87 -11.70 -4.08
CA ILE A 94 -2.28 -11.33 -3.94
C ILE A 94 -2.97 -11.28 -5.32
N ALA A 95 -2.29 -10.72 -6.32
CA ALA A 95 -2.84 -10.67 -7.68
C ALA A 95 -3.03 -12.07 -8.27
N VAL A 96 -2.08 -12.99 -8.07
CA VAL A 96 -2.20 -14.40 -8.49
C VAL A 96 -3.37 -15.09 -7.77
N ASP A 97 -3.42 -14.99 -6.45
CA ASP A 97 -4.43 -15.67 -5.62
C ASP A 97 -5.86 -15.22 -5.95
N LEU A 98 -6.03 -13.93 -6.23
CA LEU A 98 -7.32 -13.32 -6.54
C LEU A 98 -7.62 -13.24 -8.04
N LYS A 99 -6.74 -13.78 -8.90
CA LYS A 99 -6.85 -13.75 -10.36
C LYS A 99 -7.04 -12.33 -10.92
N ILE A 100 -6.29 -11.39 -10.35
CA ILE A 100 -6.22 -9.99 -10.80
C ILE A 100 -5.08 -9.90 -11.81
N ALA A 101 -5.32 -9.24 -12.95
CA ALA A 101 -4.26 -9.02 -13.92
C ALA A 101 -3.16 -8.14 -13.32
N TRP A 102 -1.94 -8.67 -13.24
CA TRP A 102 -0.75 -7.90 -12.88
C TRP A 102 -0.19 -7.26 -14.15
N GLN A 103 -0.18 -5.93 -14.21
CA GLN A 103 0.39 -5.17 -15.33
C GLN A 103 1.81 -4.72 -15.01
#